data_AF-A0A1B6HXQ5-F1
#
_entry.id   AF-A0A1B6HXQ5-F1
#
_cell.length_a   1.000
_cell.length_b   1.000
_cell.length_c   1.000
_cell.angle_alpha   90.00
_cell.angle_beta   90.00
_cell.angle_gamma   90.00
#
_symmetry.space_group_name_H-M   'P 1'
#
loop_
_entity.id
_entity.type
_entity.pdbx_description
1 polymer ?
#
loop_
_entity_poly.entity_id
_entity_poly.type
_entity_poly.pdbx_seq_one_letter_code
_entity_poly.pdbx_strand_id
1 'polypeptide(L)'
;RTIWIWSHPAFYHELLQELITVFQLKLEESNEMNVDANERELSESTSLLKIKENVEKEKLTIRNYMKLPRYSNDTIVMVLMKNSLNRFRLTGPLAQVVLTEALKFVVVDDFVKPDTNTEIMDMDDAEQPRSSWLCDFYKYDTRLQTLRKQCSFWENVLKNVNSASELSPGMVLSAVVMDPRLTMPSTRTKAVNSGVTSLQPEIPKSLSSHSPLWEFELRERVTDSKISTSQLNGLRSRALVPGLATAAWLGSHNVSHLPILLVQNRGQYEQSGYGSGWDVIVPAGWGMPVWLGLVYRGARVGGLRETERLT
;
A
#
# COMPACT_ATOMS: atom_id res chain seq x y z
N ARG A 1 -5.46 -14.07 16.58
CA ARG A 1 -4.27 -13.17 16.61
C ARG A 1 -3.45 -13.49 15.37
N THR A 2 -2.86 -12.48 14.71
CA THR A 2 -2.18 -12.68 13.41
C THR A 2 -0.73 -12.23 13.53
N ILE A 3 0.19 -12.98 12.95
CA ILE A 3 1.63 -12.69 12.93
C ILE A 3 2.11 -12.82 11.48
N TRP A 4 2.93 -11.86 11.03
CA TRP A 4 3.63 -11.97 9.76
C TRP A 4 5.10 -12.28 10.00
N ILE A 5 5.60 -13.29 9.30
CA ILE A 5 7.01 -13.68 9.31
C ILE A 5 7.58 -13.33 7.94
N TRP A 6 8.61 -12.49 7.94
CA TRP A 6 9.37 -12.13 6.75
C TRP A 6 10.67 -12.92 6.77
N SER A 7 10.96 -13.65 5.70
CA SER A 7 12.18 -14.44 5.57
C SER A 7 12.93 -14.12 4.29
N HIS A 8 14.25 -14.32 4.33
CA HIS A 8 15.07 -14.20 3.12
C HIS A 8 14.77 -15.39 2.19
N PRO A 9 14.74 -15.21 0.86
CA PRO A 9 14.45 -16.29 -0.07
C PRO A 9 15.39 -17.49 0.05
N ALA A 10 16.66 -17.28 0.45
CA ALA A 10 17.67 -18.35 0.54
C ALA A 10 17.33 -19.46 1.54
N PHE A 11 16.73 -19.12 2.69
CA PHE A 11 16.34 -20.10 3.72
C PHE A 11 14.82 -20.24 3.84
N TYR A 12 14.06 -19.68 2.89
CA TYR A 12 12.59 -19.72 2.91
C TYR A 12 12.06 -21.15 2.96
N HIS A 13 12.68 -22.06 2.19
CA HIS A 13 12.24 -23.46 2.12
C HIS A 13 12.48 -24.20 3.44
N GLU A 14 13.66 -24.03 4.03
CA GLU A 14 14.01 -24.61 5.33
C GLU A 14 13.06 -24.11 6.42
N LEU A 15 12.85 -22.79 6.50
CA LEU A 15 11.92 -22.20 7.46
C LEU A 15 10.50 -22.73 7.28
N LEU A 16 10.04 -22.87 6.04
CA LEU A 16 8.70 -23.39 5.75
C LEU A 16 8.55 -24.84 6.23
N GLN A 17 9.54 -25.70 5.95
CA GLN A 17 9.52 -27.09 6.37
C GLN A 17 9.54 -27.23 7.89
N GLU A 18 10.37 -26.43 8.58
CA GLU A 18 10.41 -26.39 10.03
C GLU A 18 9.07 -25.96 10.63
N LEU A 19 8.44 -24.89 10.10
CA LEU A 19 7.13 -24.45 10.57
C LEU A 19 6.05 -25.52 10.37
N ILE A 20 6.04 -26.19 9.21
CA ILE A 20 5.10 -27.28 8.94
C ILE A 20 5.30 -28.43 9.93
N THR A 21 6.56 -28.80 10.18
CA THR A 21 6.91 -29.92 11.07
C THR A 21 6.58 -29.60 12.54
N VAL A 22 6.98 -28.43 13.02
CA VAL A 22 6.77 -27.99 14.41
C VAL A 22 5.28 -27.82 14.73
N PHE A 23 4.50 -27.23 13.83
CA PHE A 23 3.07 -26.98 14.05
C PHE A 23 2.16 -28.09 13.49
N GLN A 24 2.75 -29.14 12.91
CA GLN A 24 2.05 -30.28 12.31
C GLN A 24 0.96 -29.85 11.31
N LEU A 25 1.30 -28.90 10.44
CA LEU A 25 0.34 -28.29 9.52
C LEU A 25 0.09 -29.19 8.31
N LYS A 26 -1.15 -29.26 7.85
CA LYS A 26 -1.53 -29.95 6.62
C LYS A 26 -1.87 -28.93 5.54
N LEU A 27 -1.47 -29.20 4.30
CA LEU A 27 -1.87 -28.38 3.17
C LEU A 27 -3.38 -28.52 2.98
N GLU A 28 -4.10 -27.40 2.95
CA GLU A 28 -5.48 -27.39 2.46
C GLU A 28 -5.42 -27.61 0.94
N GLU A 29 -6.04 -28.69 0.46
CA GLU A 29 -6.20 -28.93 -0.98
C GLU A 29 -7.02 -27.79 -1.57
N SER A 30 -6.33 -26.79 -2.11
CA SER A 30 -6.94 -25.81 -2.97
C SER A 30 -7.23 -26.53 -4.28
N ASN A 31 -8.51 -26.65 -4.69
CA ASN A 31 -8.91 -27.13 -6.02
C ASN A 31 -7.93 -26.62 -7.07
N GLU A 32 -7.05 -27.52 -7.51
CA GLU A 32 -6.01 -27.26 -8.49
C GLU A 32 -6.69 -27.07 -9.83
N MET A 33 -6.63 -25.85 -10.39
CA MET A 33 -6.53 -25.78 -11.84
C MET A 33 -5.05 -25.91 -12.14
N ASN A 34 -4.67 -27.11 -12.59
CA ASN A 34 -3.41 -27.38 -13.25
C ASN A 34 -3.12 -26.28 -14.28
N VAL A 35 -2.07 -25.49 -14.05
CA VAL A 35 -1.35 -24.85 -15.15
C VAL A 35 -0.04 -25.59 -15.25
N ASP A 36 -0.16 -26.78 -15.82
CA ASP A 36 0.99 -27.58 -16.21
C ASP A 36 1.79 -26.83 -17.28
N ALA A 37 3.08 -27.10 -17.28
CA ALA A 37 4.04 -26.52 -18.18
C ALA A 37 3.61 -26.70 -19.65
N ASN A 38 3.51 -25.60 -20.41
CA ASN A 38 3.75 -25.63 -21.84
C ASN A 38 4.18 -24.25 -22.34
N GLU A 39 5.48 -24.02 -22.28
CA GLU A 39 6.13 -23.27 -23.35
C GLU A 39 5.94 -24.07 -24.65
N ARG A 40 5.36 -23.43 -25.68
CA ARG A 40 5.05 -23.93 -27.04
C ARG A 40 3.61 -24.40 -27.21
N GLU A 41 2.77 -23.50 -27.69
CA GLU A 41 2.21 -23.58 -29.04
C GLU A 41 1.54 -22.25 -29.41
N LEU A 42 2.17 -21.54 -30.33
CA LEU A 42 1.61 -20.40 -31.06
C LEU A 42 0.87 -21.01 -32.26
N SER A 43 -0.46 -21.13 -32.19
CA SER A 43 -1.28 -21.28 -33.39
C SER A 43 -2.72 -20.81 -33.14
N GLU A 44 -3.29 -20.28 -34.20
CA GLU A 44 -4.30 -19.23 -34.23
C GLU A 44 -5.74 -19.71 -34.07
N SER A 45 -6.62 -18.72 -33.90
CA SER A 45 -8.07 -18.72 -34.19
C SER A 45 -8.95 -19.20 -33.01
N THR A 46 -9.94 -18.49 -32.48
CA THR A 46 -10.70 -17.33 -32.95
C THR A 46 -11.45 -16.69 -31.76
N SER A 47 -10.94 -15.59 -31.17
CA SER A 47 -11.73 -14.61 -30.38
C SER A 47 -10.92 -13.36 -30.00
N LEU A 48 -10.18 -12.78 -30.95
CA LEU A 48 -9.23 -11.67 -30.75
C LEU A 48 -9.89 -10.27 -30.76
N LEU A 49 -11.07 -10.08 -30.15
CA LEU A 49 -11.71 -8.76 -30.04
C LEU A 49 -12.44 -8.52 -28.70
N LYS A 50 -11.83 -8.92 -27.58
CA LYS A 50 -12.13 -8.33 -26.26
C LYS A 50 -10.88 -7.66 -25.70
N ILE A 51 -10.78 -6.38 -26.03
CA ILE A 51 -10.05 -5.29 -25.36
C ILE A 51 -9.02 -5.74 -24.30
N LYS A 52 -7.73 -5.61 -24.65
CA LYS A 52 -6.55 -5.77 -23.78
C LYS A 52 -6.49 -4.70 -22.68
N GLU A 53 -7.43 -4.71 -21.75
CA GLU A 53 -7.66 -3.52 -20.92
C GLU A 53 -6.80 -3.41 -19.66
N ASN A 54 -6.05 -4.45 -19.25
CA ASN A 54 -5.20 -4.30 -18.07
C ASN A 54 -4.01 -5.28 -17.99
N VAL A 55 -2.92 -4.96 -18.69
CA VAL A 55 -1.62 -5.67 -18.62
C VAL A 55 -1.13 -5.84 -17.17
N GLU A 56 -1.47 -4.91 -16.28
CA GLU A 56 -1.13 -5.02 -14.85
C GLU A 56 -1.90 -6.15 -14.16
N LYS A 57 -3.21 -6.33 -14.46
CA LYS A 57 -3.99 -7.45 -13.91
C LYS A 57 -3.53 -8.79 -14.45
N GLU A 58 -3.11 -8.84 -15.72
CA GLU A 58 -2.52 -10.04 -16.33
C GLU A 58 -1.20 -10.43 -15.63
N LYS A 59 -0.33 -9.46 -15.37
CA LYS A 59 0.92 -9.69 -14.60
C LYS A 59 0.67 -10.12 -13.15
N LEU A 60 -0.45 -9.72 -12.55
CA LEU A 60 -0.84 -10.11 -11.20
C LEU A 60 -1.49 -11.50 -11.16
N THR A 61 -2.33 -11.83 -12.15
CA THR A 61 -2.99 -13.14 -12.28
C THR A 61 -1.98 -14.26 -12.58
N ILE A 62 -0.96 -13.99 -13.41
CA ILE A 62 0.17 -14.93 -13.66
C ILE A 62 0.96 -15.25 -12.37
N ARG A 63 0.89 -14.40 -11.33
CA ARG A 63 1.69 -14.52 -10.09
C ARG A 63 0.97 -15.22 -8.92
N ASN A 64 -0.04 -16.06 -9.16
CA ASN A 64 -0.82 -16.77 -8.14
C ASN A 64 -1.50 -15.82 -7.12
N TYR A 65 -2.04 -14.70 -7.60
CA TYR A 65 -2.74 -13.76 -6.71
C TYR A 65 -4.11 -14.30 -6.21
N MET A 66 -4.74 -15.24 -6.93
CA MET A 66 -6.11 -15.66 -6.63
C MET A 66 -6.24 -16.79 -5.59
N LYS A 67 -5.19 -17.58 -5.34
CA LYS A 67 -5.19 -18.60 -4.27
C LYS A 67 -3.80 -18.75 -3.67
N LEU A 68 -3.60 -18.15 -2.50
CA LEU A 68 -2.40 -18.35 -1.70
C LEU A 68 -2.47 -19.73 -1.03
N PRO A 69 -1.40 -20.55 -1.08
CA PRO A 69 -1.38 -21.83 -0.38
C PRO A 69 -1.64 -21.65 1.12
N ARG A 70 -2.55 -22.45 1.66
CA ARG A 70 -2.93 -22.43 3.06
C ARG A 70 -2.58 -23.76 3.69
N TYR A 71 -1.96 -23.70 4.84
CA TYR A 71 -1.68 -24.84 5.68
C TYR A 71 -2.41 -24.65 6.99
N SER A 72 -3.17 -25.63 7.43
CA SER A 72 -3.95 -25.52 8.65
C SER A 72 -3.79 -26.74 9.54
N ASN A 73 -4.03 -26.50 10.81
CA ASN A 73 -4.25 -27.48 11.86
C ASN A 73 -5.43 -26.94 12.71
N ASP A 74 -5.89 -27.70 13.70
CA ASP A 74 -7.06 -27.36 14.54
C ASP A 74 -6.93 -26.01 15.24
N THR A 75 -5.71 -25.51 15.43
CA THR A 75 -5.41 -24.29 16.20
C THR A 75 -4.78 -23.16 15.40
N ILE A 76 -4.04 -23.47 14.32
CA ILE A 76 -3.19 -22.51 13.60
C ILE A 76 -3.45 -22.63 12.11
N VAL A 77 -3.58 -21.47 11.45
CA VAL A 77 -3.64 -21.35 10.00
C VAL A 77 -2.45 -20.53 9.54
N MET A 78 -1.64 -21.13 8.66
CA MET A 78 -0.52 -20.50 7.98
C MET A 78 -0.89 -20.23 6.52
N VAL A 79 -0.73 -18.98 6.09
CA VAL A 79 -1.01 -18.57 4.70
C VAL A 79 0.28 -18.10 4.04
N LEU A 80 0.65 -18.71 2.91
CA LEU A 80 1.85 -18.33 2.18
C LEU A 80 1.60 -17.10 1.32
N MET A 81 2.12 -15.95 1.77
CA MET A 81 1.86 -14.64 1.15
C MET A 81 2.91 -14.22 0.11
N LYS A 82 3.47 -15.17 -0.66
CA LYS A 82 4.48 -14.88 -1.68
C LYS A 82 3.91 -13.93 -2.74
N ASN A 83 4.65 -12.91 -3.13
CA ASN A 83 4.27 -11.91 -4.15
C ASN A 83 2.98 -11.11 -3.86
N SER A 84 2.47 -11.11 -2.62
CA SER A 84 1.21 -10.42 -2.29
C SER A 84 1.41 -8.99 -1.75
N LEU A 85 2.60 -8.69 -1.25
CA LEU A 85 2.97 -7.40 -0.65
C LEU A 85 4.31 -6.95 -1.20
N ASN A 86 4.47 -5.63 -1.33
CA ASN A 86 5.75 -4.98 -1.60
C ASN A 86 6.20 -4.23 -0.35
N ARG A 87 7.51 -4.23 -0.08
CA ARG A 87 8.15 -3.41 0.96
C ARG A 87 9.18 -2.51 0.32
N PHE A 88 9.03 -1.21 0.50
CA PHE A 88 9.99 -0.21 0.08
C PHE A 88 10.72 0.31 1.30
N ARG A 89 12.04 0.19 1.30
CA ARG A 89 12.89 0.79 2.33
C ARG A 89 13.36 2.16 1.87
N LEU A 90 12.97 3.20 2.61
CA LEU A 90 13.46 4.56 2.45
C LEU A 90 14.43 4.83 3.58
N THR A 91 15.64 5.24 3.25
CA THR A 91 16.70 5.55 4.22
C THR A 91 17.30 6.91 3.93
N GLY A 92 17.64 7.64 4.99
CA GLY A 92 18.34 8.92 4.90
C GLY A 92 17.60 10.06 5.59
N PRO A 93 18.26 11.22 5.77
CA PRO A 93 17.74 12.31 6.58
C PRO A 93 16.44 12.91 6.03
N LEU A 94 16.31 12.99 4.69
CA LEU A 94 15.12 13.51 4.02
C LEU A 94 14.03 12.44 3.79
N ALA A 95 14.24 11.19 4.24
CA ALA A 95 13.28 10.11 4.00
C ALA A 95 11.90 10.42 4.59
N GLN A 96 11.88 11.06 5.76
CA GLN A 96 10.65 11.53 6.42
C GLN A 96 9.87 12.52 5.55
N VAL A 97 10.55 13.55 5.04
CA VAL A 97 9.93 14.61 4.24
C VAL A 97 9.45 14.07 2.89
N VAL A 98 10.26 13.23 2.24
CA VAL A 98 9.87 12.56 0.98
C VAL A 98 8.61 11.72 1.20
N LEU A 99 8.52 10.99 2.32
CA LEU A 99 7.36 10.16 2.65
C LEU A 99 6.07 11.00 2.78
N THR A 100 6.11 12.09 3.54
CA THR A 100 4.93 12.94 3.83
C THR A 100 4.53 13.85 2.66
N GLU A 101 5.46 14.16 1.75
CA GLU A 101 5.18 14.86 0.50
C GLU A 101 4.64 13.94 -0.60
N ALA A 102 5.13 12.70 -0.67
CA ALA A 102 4.70 11.73 -1.68
C ALA A 102 3.35 11.11 -1.34
N LEU A 103 3.12 10.77 -0.07
CA LEU A 103 1.91 10.12 0.40
C LEU A 103 1.02 11.14 1.09
N LYS A 104 -0.24 11.25 0.64
CA LYS A 104 -1.25 12.10 1.30
C LYS A 104 -2.30 11.20 1.93
N PHE A 105 -2.56 11.45 3.21
CA PHE A 105 -3.55 10.71 3.97
C PHE A 105 -4.96 10.95 3.44
N VAL A 106 -5.84 9.99 3.68
CA VAL A 106 -7.27 10.14 3.42
C VAL A 106 -7.86 11.24 4.31
N VAL A 107 -8.76 12.03 3.74
CA VAL A 107 -9.59 12.98 4.52
C VAL A 107 -10.82 12.23 5.00
N VAL A 108 -10.94 12.07 6.32
CA VAL A 108 -12.01 11.25 6.93
C VAL A 108 -13.40 11.80 6.62
N ASP A 109 -13.53 13.11 6.52
CA ASP A 109 -14.81 13.78 6.29
C ASP A 109 -15.39 13.52 4.89
N ASP A 110 -14.56 13.10 3.93
CA ASP A 110 -14.98 12.83 2.55
C ASP A 110 -15.82 11.55 2.42
N PHE A 111 -15.73 10.62 3.37
CA PHE A 111 -16.50 9.37 3.35
C PHE A 111 -17.38 9.14 4.59
N VAL A 112 -17.24 9.95 5.65
CA VAL A 112 -18.11 9.91 6.85
C VAL A 112 -19.43 10.69 6.67
N LYS A 113 -19.58 11.46 5.58
CA LYS A 113 -20.86 12.10 5.23
C LYS A 113 -21.62 11.27 4.18
N PRO A 114 -22.52 10.34 4.57
CA PRO A 114 -23.50 9.80 3.66
C PRO A 114 -24.82 10.59 3.61
N ASP A 115 -25.10 11.51 4.55
CA ASP A 115 -26.49 11.98 4.70
C ASP A 115 -26.69 13.48 4.49
N THR A 116 -27.17 13.84 3.30
CA THR A 116 -28.32 14.76 3.11
C THR A 116 -28.76 14.71 1.63
N ASN A 117 -29.88 14.04 1.38
CA ASN A 117 -30.73 14.18 0.18
C ASN A 117 -30.01 14.19 -1.18
N THR A 118 -29.40 13.08 -1.59
CA THR A 118 -29.44 12.77 -3.02
C THR A 118 -30.58 11.78 -3.21
N GLU A 119 -31.71 12.32 -3.66
CA GLU A 119 -32.75 11.52 -4.28
C GLU A 119 -32.09 10.46 -5.16
N ILE A 120 -32.66 9.25 -5.10
CA ILE A 120 -32.44 8.21 -6.07
C ILE A 120 -32.92 8.80 -7.41
N MET A 121 -32.07 9.59 -8.05
CA MET A 121 -32.20 9.91 -9.45
C MET A 121 -31.72 8.65 -10.15
N ASP A 122 -32.67 7.91 -10.70
CA ASP A 122 -32.46 6.81 -11.63
C ASP A 122 -31.48 7.28 -12.72
N MET A 123 -30.21 6.92 -12.55
CA MET A 123 -29.14 7.11 -13.54
C MET A 123 -28.55 5.73 -13.79
N ASP A 124 -29.04 5.12 -14.87
CA ASP A 124 -28.87 3.74 -15.34
C ASP A 124 -27.42 3.24 -15.56
N ASP A 125 -26.36 3.86 -15.03
CA ASP A 125 -24.96 3.41 -15.24
C ASP A 125 -23.95 3.97 -14.21
N ALA A 126 -24.34 4.18 -12.94
CA ALA A 126 -23.41 4.69 -11.93
C ALA A 126 -22.51 3.59 -11.34
N GLU A 127 -21.29 3.45 -11.85
CA GLU A 127 -20.22 2.65 -11.25
C GLU A 127 -20.14 2.91 -9.73
N GLN A 128 -20.19 1.86 -8.90
CA GLN A 128 -20.01 2.00 -7.44
C GLN A 128 -18.73 2.77 -7.11
N PRO A 129 -18.71 3.60 -6.04
CA PRO A 129 -17.52 4.36 -5.67
C PRO A 129 -16.34 3.42 -5.43
N ARG A 130 -15.19 3.71 -6.05
CA ARG A 130 -14.00 2.81 -6.06
C ARG A 130 -13.42 2.51 -4.68
N SER A 131 -13.82 3.30 -3.69
CA SER A 131 -13.39 3.20 -2.29
C SER A 131 -14.52 2.81 -1.33
N SER A 132 -15.57 2.14 -1.82
CA SER A 132 -16.67 1.59 -1.01
C SER A 132 -16.20 0.74 0.17
N TRP A 133 -15.06 0.07 0.01
CA TRP A 133 -14.42 -0.75 1.04
C TRP A 133 -14.03 0.05 2.31
N LEU A 134 -13.77 1.35 2.20
CA LEU A 134 -13.51 2.20 3.36
C LEU A 134 -14.73 2.26 4.26
N CYS A 135 -15.89 2.55 3.66
CA CYS A 135 -17.14 2.59 4.39
C CYS A 135 -17.40 1.24 5.06
N ASP A 136 -17.22 0.13 4.32
CA ASP A 136 -17.38 -1.24 4.86
C ASP A 136 -16.46 -1.56 6.04
N PHE A 137 -15.17 -1.26 5.91
CA PHE A 137 -14.18 -1.62 6.92
C PHE A 137 -14.27 -0.74 8.17
N TYR A 138 -14.65 0.53 8.00
CA TYR A 138 -14.77 1.53 9.06
C TYR A 138 -16.22 1.75 9.54
N LYS A 139 -17.17 0.85 9.21
CA LYS A 139 -18.56 0.87 9.72
C LYS A 139 -18.63 1.01 11.24
N TYR A 140 -17.68 0.38 11.95
CA TYR A 140 -17.62 0.41 13.41
C TYR A 140 -16.87 1.65 13.92
N ASP A 141 -17.50 2.37 14.86
CA ASP A 141 -16.97 3.63 15.41
C ASP A 141 -15.57 3.45 16.04
N THR A 142 -15.25 2.29 16.59
CA THR A 142 -13.92 2.00 17.18
C THR A 142 -12.78 2.09 16.15
N ARG A 143 -13.00 1.55 14.94
CA ARG A 143 -12.02 1.61 13.83
C ARG A 143 -11.95 3.02 13.28
N LEU A 144 -13.09 3.70 13.16
CA LEU A 144 -13.16 5.08 12.66
C LEU A 144 -12.44 6.07 13.59
N GLN A 145 -12.65 5.96 14.90
CA GLN A 145 -11.92 6.74 15.90
C GLN A 145 -10.41 6.51 15.83
N THR A 146 -9.97 5.27 15.57
CA THR A 146 -8.55 4.99 15.37
C THR A 146 -8.04 5.68 14.10
N LEU A 147 -8.75 5.57 12.99
CA LEU A 147 -8.35 6.23 11.75
C LEU A 147 -8.24 7.75 11.93
N ARG A 148 -9.19 8.38 12.63
CA ARG A 148 -9.12 9.82 12.99
C ARG A 148 -7.85 10.14 13.77
N LYS A 149 -7.51 9.33 14.79
CA LYS A 149 -6.26 9.50 15.55
C LYS A 149 -5.02 9.34 14.67
N GLN A 150 -5.01 8.38 13.75
CA GLN A 150 -3.93 8.17 12.78
C GLN A 150 -3.79 9.37 11.82
N CYS A 151 -4.90 9.93 11.35
CA CYS A 151 -4.90 11.13 10.51
C CYS A 151 -4.36 12.34 11.29
N SER A 152 -4.85 12.58 12.50
CA SER A 152 -4.36 13.67 13.35
C SER A 152 -2.87 13.52 13.68
N PHE A 153 -2.40 12.31 13.93
CA PHE A 153 -0.98 12.04 14.15
C PHE A 153 -0.16 12.30 12.88
N TRP A 154 -0.64 11.89 11.72
CA TRP A 154 0.02 12.17 10.44
C TRP A 154 0.19 13.68 10.20
N GLU A 155 -0.90 14.44 10.36
CA GLU A 155 -0.94 15.87 10.10
C GLU A 155 -0.15 16.69 11.13
N ASN A 156 -0.33 16.41 12.42
CA ASN A 156 0.24 17.22 13.50
C ASN A 156 1.67 16.82 13.87
N VAL A 157 2.04 15.55 13.66
CA VAL A 157 3.34 15.02 14.09
C VAL A 157 4.20 14.71 12.90
N LEU A 158 3.80 13.76 12.04
CA LEU A 158 4.69 13.26 10.99
C LEU A 158 5.06 14.32 9.96
N LYS A 159 4.14 15.22 9.57
CA LYS A 159 4.47 16.32 8.64
C LYS A 159 5.46 17.33 9.19
N ASN A 160 5.51 17.51 10.51
CA ASN A 160 6.33 18.52 11.16
C ASN A 160 7.73 18.01 11.53
N VAL A 161 7.90 16.69 11.62
CA VAL A 161 9.20 16.05 11.87
C VAL A 161 10.05 16.07 10.59
N ASN A 162 11.32 16.46 10.73
CA ASN A 162 12.25 16.55 9.59
C ASN A 162 13.03 15.26 9.36
N SER A 163 13.35 14.50 10.42
CA SER A 163 14.14 13.26 10.34
C SER A 163 13.43 12.09 11.00
N ALA A 164 13.51 10.90 10.39
CA ALA A 164 12.96 9.67 10.95
C ALA A 164 13.66 9.23 12.25
N SER A 165 14.88 9.72 12.51
CA SER A 165 15.64 9.46 13.75
C SER A 165 15.07 10.14 14.99
N GLU A 166 14.24 11.17 14.82
CA GLU A 166 13.59 11.89 15.94
C GLU A 166 12.39 11.12 16.49
N LEU A 167 11.89 10.13 15.73
CA LEU A 167 10.77 9.30 16.12
C LEU A 167 11.22 8.09 16.93
N SER A 168 10.32 7.61 17.79
CA SER A 168 10.62 6.44 18.60
C SER A 168 10.85 5.20 17.71
N PRO A 169 11.94 4.47 18.00
CA PRO A 169 12.49 3.54 17.04
C PRO A 169 11.64 2.25 16.98
N GLY A 170 11.36 1.73 15.78
CA GLY A 170 10.51 0.54 15.59
C GLY A 170 9.00 0.81 15.69
N MET A 171 8.58 2.07 15.56
CA MET A 171 7.17 2.45 15.44
C MET A 171 6.52 1.72 14.27
N VAL A 172 5.30 1.21 14.47
CA VAL A 172 4.44 0.68 13.42
C VAL A 172 3.17 1.52 13.34
N LEU A 173 2.92 2.11 12.17
CA LEU A 173 1.74 2.93 11.90
C LEU A 173 0.95 2.34 10.74
N SER A 174 -0.33 2.07 10.96
CA SER A 174 -1.27 1.82 9.87
C SER A 174 -1.77 3.14 9.33
N ALA A 175 -1.86 3.23 8.01
CA ALA A 175 -2.27 4.44 7.31
C ALA A 175 -3.14 4.11 6.11
N VAL A 176 -4.04 5.02 5.76
CA VAL A 176 -4.80 4.96 4.51
C VAL A 176 -4.47 6.22 3.73
N VAL A 177 -3.88 6.04 2.55
CA VAL A 177 -3.42 7.14 1.70
C VAL A 177 -4.22 7.16 0.41
N MET A 178 -4.32 8.33 -0.21
CA MET A 178 -4.84 8.45 -1.57
C MET A 178 -3.82 7.88 -2.55
N ASP A 179 -4.27 7.55 -3.77
CA ASP A 179 -3.38 7.17 -4.87
C ASP A 179 -2.23 8.19 -5.02
N PRO A 180 -0.97 7.79 -4.77
CA PRO A 180 0.18 8.70 -4.83
C PRO A 180 0.31 9.38 -6.18
N ARG A 181 -0.20 8.77 -7.26
CA ARG A 181 -0.14 9.35 -8.61
C ARG A 181 -0.94 10.64 -8.71
N LEU A 182 -1.98 10.83 -7.91
CA LEU A 182 -2.83 12.02 -7.98
C LEU A 182 -2.11 13.28 -7.51
N THR A 183 -1.18 13.12 -6.57
CA THR A 183 -0.44 14.23 -5.95
C THR A 183 0.95 14.41 -6.55
N MET A 184 1.36 13.55 -7.51
CA MET A 184 2.67 13.64 -8.14
C MET A 184 2.89 14.98 -8.87
N PRO A 185 4.10 15.56 -8.76
CA PRO A 185 4.46 16.76 -9.51
C PRO A 185 4.65 16.43 -11.00
N SER A 186 4.54 17.43 -11.87
CA SER A 186 4.80 17.27 -13.31
C SER A 186 6.27 16.99 -13.61
N THR A 187 7.18 17.52 -12.79
CA THR A 187 8.62 17.32 -12.88
C THR A 187 9.17 16.85 -11.54
N ARG A 188 10.33 16.18 -11.56
CA ARG A 188 10.96 15.70 -10.33
C ARG A 188 11.34 16.87 -9.44
N THR A 189 10.77 16.92 -8.25
CA THR A 189 11.10 17.91 -7.22
C THR A 189 11.98 17.29 -6.15
N LYS A 190 12.75 18.12 -5.44
CA LYS A 190 13.47 17.70 -4.24
C LYS A 190 12.62 18.08 -3.03
N ALA A 191 12.34 17.13 -2.15
CA ALA A 191 11.71 17.41 -0.87
C ALA A 191 12.58 18.39 -0.05
N VAL A 192 11.94 19.39 0.56
CA VAL A 192 12.63 20.43 1.34
C VAL A 192 12.09 20.43 2.76
N ASN A 193 13.00 20.42 3.73
CA ASN A 193 12.64 20.52 5.14
C ASN A 193 11.89 21.83 5.37
N SER A 194 10.64 21.71 5.79
CA SER A 194 9.78 22.85 6.14
C SER A 194 9.56 22.95 7.65
N GLY A 195 10.01 21.95 8.42
CA GLY A 195 9.70 21.80 9.84
C GLY A 195 10.55 22.69 10.74
N VAL A 196 9.87 23.34 11.68
CA VAL A 196 10.43 23.93 12.90
C VAL A 196 10.09 22.97 14.04
N THR A 197 11.07 22.71 14.92
CA THR A 197 10.96 22.09 16.27
C THR A 197 11.34 20.60 16.38
N SER A 198 12.28 20.37 17.31
CA SER A 198 12.61 19.10 17.95
C SER A 198 11.49 18.69 18.91
N LEU A 199 10.45 18.02 18.40
CA LEU A 199 9.50 17.32 19.25
C LEU A 199 9.92 15.85 19.33
N GLN A 200 10.00 15.29 20.53
CA GLN A 200 9.96 13.84 20.72
C GLN A 200 8.49 13.45 20.97
N PRO A 201 7.69 13.22 19.93
CA PRO A 201 6.31 12.84 20.11
C PRO A 201 6.25 11.44 20.73
N GLU A 202 5.64 11.33 21.90
CA GLU A 202 5.25 10.03 22.43
C GLU A 202 4.23 9.40 21.47
N ILE A 203 4.48 8.15 21.09
CA ILE A 203 3.58 7.41 20.21
C ILE A 203 2.34 7.02 21.03
N PRO A 204 1.13 7.51 20.70
CA PRO A 204 -0.06 7.03 21.37
C PRO A 204 -0.21 5.53 21.10
N LYS A 205 -0.24 4.70 22.15
CA LYS A 205 -0.49 3.25 22.04
C LYS A 205 -1.75 2.91 21.24
N SER A 206 -2.72 3.84 21.22
CA SER A 206 -3.98 3.77 20.46
C SER A 206 -3.84 3.87 18.93
N LEU A 207 -2.66 4.19 18.38
CA LEU A 207 -2.42 4.14 16.94
C LEU A 207 -2.25 2.72 16.39
N SER A 208 -1.99 1.76 17.29
CA SER A 208 -1.64 0.36 17.00
C SER A 208 -2.88 -0.52 16.78
N SER A 209 -3.87 -0.04 16.03
CA SER A 209 -5.10 -0.81 15.74
C SER A 209 -5.02 -1.60 14.43
N HIS A 210 -6.06 -2.41 14.21
CA HIS A 210 -6.27 -3.28 13.06
C HIS A 210 -6.11 -2.54 11.72
N SER A 211 -5.06 -2.90 10.96
CA SER A 211 -4.82 -2.38 9.61
C SER A 211 -5.70 -3.09 8.57
N PRO A 212 -6.23 -2.39 7.55
CA PRO A 212 -6.93 -3.04 6.45
C PRO A 212 -6.04 -4.03 5.66
N LEU A 213 -4.71 -3.87 5.72
CA LEU A 213 -3.77 -4.74 5.02
C LEU A 213 -3.74 -6.19 5.51
N TRP A 214 -4.25 -6.46 6.72
CA TRP A 214 -4.30 -7.83 7.24
C TRP A 214 -5.36 -8.69 6.55
N GLU A 215 -6.39 -8.08 5.95
CA GLU A 215 -7.47 -8.77 5.27
C GLU A 215 -7.11 -9.02 3.80
N PHE A 216 -7.14 -10.29 3.37
CA PHE A 216 -6.82 -10.67 1.99
C PHE A 216 -7.80 -10.05 0.99
N GLU A 217 -9.10 -10.14 1.27
CA GLU A 217 -10.17 -9.64 0.40
C GLU A 217 -10.04 -8.13 0.15
N LEU A 218 -9.63 -7.35 1.16
CA LEU A 218 -9.41 -5.92 1.00
C LEU A 218 -8.20 -5.62 0.11
N ARG A 219 -7.11 -6.39 0.24
CA ARG A 219 -5.93 -6.21 -0.63
C ARG A 219 -6.27 -6.49 -2.09
N GLU A 220 -7.10 -7.50 -2.35
CA GLU A 220 -7.62 -7.81 -3.68
C GLU A 220 -8.54 -6.71 -4.20
N ARG A 221 -9.56 -6.34 -3.42
CA ARG A 221 -10.51 -5.29 -3.79
C ARG A 221 -9.83 -3.94 -4.10
N VAL A 222 -8.83 -3.54 -3.29
CA VAL A 222 -8.04 -2.32 -3.50
C VAL A 222 -7.17 -2.40 -4.76
N THR A 223 -6.70 -3.60 -5.10
CA THR A 223 -5.93 -3.82 -6.34
C THR A 223 -6.86 -3.79 -7.56
N ASP A 224 -8.07 -4.32 -7.43
CA ASP A 224 -9.05 -4.36 -8.51
C ASP A 224 -9.72 -3.02 -8.80
N SER A 225 -9.96 -2.20 -7.76
CA SER A 225 -10.54 -0.86 -7.91
C SER A 225 -9.53 0.20 -8.33
N LYS A 226 -8.27 -0.18 -8.56
CA LYS A 226 -7.20 0.71 -9.03
C LYS A 226 -7.45 1.18 -10.46
N ILE A 227 -7.41 2.49 -10.67
CA ILE A 227 -7.48 3.11 -12.01
C ILE A 227 -6.21 2.78 -12.81
N SER A 228 -6.37 2.37 -14.07
CA SER A 228 -5.23 2.14 -14.96
C SER A 228 -4.48 3.44 -15.25
N THR A 229 -3.19 3.35 -15.57
CA THR A 229 -2.37 4.53 -15.93
C THR A 229 -2.89 5.27 -17.15
N SER A 230 -3.41 4.53 -18.15
CA SER A 230 -4.02 5.09 -19.36
C SER A 230 -5.27 5.90 -19.03
N GLN A 231 -6.22 5.33 -18.28
CA GLN A 231 -7.42 6.03 -17.84
C GLN A 231 -7.07 7.27 -17.00
N LEU A 232 -6.10 7.15 -16.10
CA LEU A 232 -5.65 8.27 -15.28
C LEU A 232 -5.09 9.42 -16.13
N ASN A 233 -4.27 9.11 -17.13
CA ASN A 233 -3.73 10.11 -18.06
C ASN A 233 -4.82 10.71 -18.95
N GLY A 234 -5.76 9.91 -19.42
CA GLY A 234 -6.93 10.37 -20.17
C GLY A 234 -7.79 11.33 -19.35
N LEU A 235 -8.00 11.06 -18.06
CA LEU A 235 -8.69 11.99 -17.18
C LEU A 235 -7.89 13.27 -16.92
N ARG A 236 -6.57 13.17 -16.71
CA ARG A 236 -5.70 14.37 -16.59
C ARG A 236 -5.75 15.26 -17.83
N SER A 237 -5.78 14.67 -19.03
CA SER A 237 -5.86 15.42 -20.29
C SER A 237 -7.18 16.18 -20.46
N ARG A 238 -8.24 15.72 -19.79
CA ARG A 238 -9.56 16.38 -19.78
C ARG A 238 -9.68 17.45 -18.69
N ALA A 239 -8.71 17.56 -17.78
CA ALA A 239 -8.72 18.57 -16.73
C ALA A 239 -8.52 19.96 -17.34
N LEU A 240 -9.48 20.86 -17.08
CA LEU A 240 -9.52 22.20 -17.67
C LEU A 240 -8.40 23.14 -17.17
N VAL A 241 -7.78 22.81 -16.03
CA VAL A 241 -6.74 23.63 -15.41
C VAL A 241 -5.39 22.90 -15.45
N PRO A 242 -4.46 23.31 -16.33
CA PRO A 242 -3.10 22.80 -16.34
C PRO A 242 -2.41 23.08 -14.99
N GLY A 243 -1.78 22.06 -14.41
CA GLY A 243 -0.89 22.22 -13.25
C GLY A 243 -1.54 22.09 -11.86
N LEU A 244 -2.86 21.90 -11.75
CA LEU A 244 -3.48 21.62 -10.45
C LEU A 244 -3.23 20.16 -10.05
N ALA A 245 -2.27 19.95 -9.13
CA ALA A 245 -1.90 18.63 -8.60
C ALA A 245 -2.87 18.10 -7.52
N THR A 246 -4.14 18.50 -7.58
CA THR A 246 -5.15 18.16 -6.57
C THR A 246 -6.18 17.20 -7.17
N ALA A 247 -6.56 16.16 -6.42
CA ALA A 247 -7.57 15.16 -6.81
C ALA A 247 -8.98 15.75 -7.08
N ALA A 248 -9.17 17.06 -6.92
CA ALA A 248 -10.43 17.77 -7.14
C ALA A 248 -11.00 17.58 -8.56
N TRP A 249 -10.17 17.37 -9.59
CA TRP A 249 -10.63 17.11 -10.96
C TRP A 249 -11.22 15.71 -11.16
N LEU A 250 -10.96 14.78 -10.24
CA LEU A 250 -11.40 13.37 -10.35
C LEU A 250 -12.80 13.16 -9.75
N GLY A 251 -13.21 14.03 -8.82
CA GLY A 251 -14.41 13.87 -7.99
C GLY A 251 -14.21 12.85 -6.87
N SER A 252 -14.81 13.09 -5.70
CA SER A 252 -14.56 12.29 -4.47
C SER A 252 -14.87 10.79 -4.64
N HIS A 253 -15.83 10.43 -5.51
CA HIS A 253 -16.25 9.05 -5.74
C HIS A 253 -15.25 8.21 -6.56
N ASN A 254 -14.37 8.86 -7.32
CA ASN A 254 -13.42 8.19 -8.21
C ASN A 254 -12.01 8.07 -7.61
N VAL A 255 -11.75 8.68 -6.46
CA VAL A 255 -10.44 8.61 -5.81
C VAL A 255 -10.22 7.22 -5.23
N SER A 256 -9.17 6.54 -5.70
CA SER A 256 -8.72 5.26 -5.12
C SER A 256 -7.94 5.52 -3.83
N HIS A 257 -8.26 4.76 -2.79
CA HIS A 257 -7.54 4.75 -1.53
C HIS A 257 -6.74 3.46 -1.35
N LEU A 258 -5.60 3.60 -0.68
CA LEU A 258 -4.58 2.58 -0.51
C LEU A 258 -4.26 2.42 0.98
N PRO A 259 -4.54 1.26 1.59
CA PRO A 259 -4.05 0.97 2.92
C PRO A 259 -2.55 0.62 2.85
N ILE A 260 -1.77 1.22 3.74
CA ILE A 260 -0.33 1.02 3.86
C ILE A 260 0.06 0.75 5.32
N LEU A 261 1.19 0.06 5.52
CA LEU A 261 1.80 -0.09 6.82
C LEU A 261 3.19 0.56 6.79
N LEU A 262 3.45 1.42 7.75
CA LEU A 262 4.70 2.14 7.90
C LEU A 262 5.44 1.60 9.11
N VAL A 263 6.68 1.19 8.92
CA VAL A 263 7.55 0.70 9.99
C VAL A 263 8.78 1.60 10.05
N GLN A 264 9.00 2.26 11.17
CA GLN A 264 10.19 3.09 11.38
C GLN A 264 11.40 2.18 11.60
N ASN A 265 12.49 2.47 10.89
CA ASN A 265 13.75 1.77 11.04
C ASN A 265 14.66 2.56 11.98
N ARG A 266 15.17 1.86 13.01
CA ARG A 266 15.97 2.45 14.09
C ARG A 266 17.32 3.03 13.62
N GLY A 267 17.86 2.55 12.50
CA GLY A 267 19.23 2.84 12.07
C GLY A 267 20.28 2.24 13.01
N GLN A 268 21.55 2.54 12.75
CA GLN A 268 22.69 2.10 13.56
C GLN A 268 22.89 3.03 14.76
N TYR A 269 23.03 2.43 15.95
CA TYR A 269 23.11 3.15 17.22
C TYR A 269 24.42 3.94 17.40
N GLU A 270 25.53 3.40 16.88
CA GLU A 270 26.88 3.97 17.03
C GLU A 270 27.08 5.28 16.25
N GLN A 271 26.28 5.52 15.21
CA GLN A 271 26.37 6.70 14.35
C GLN A 271 25.11 7.56 14.40
N SER A 272 24.55 7.76 15.61
CA SER A 272 23.47 8.73 15.87
C SER A 272 22.29 8.67 14.88
N GLY A 273 21.85 7.47 14.48
CA GLY A 273 20.70 7.31 13.57
C GLY A 273 21.07 7.22 12.08
N TYR A 274 22.33 6.92 11.74
CA TYR A 274 22.71 6.52 10.38
C TYR A 274 21.86 5.32 9.90
N GLY A 275 21.37 5.37 8.65
CA GLY A 275 20.48 4.35 8.11
C GLY A 275 19.03 4.39 8.64
N SER A 276 18.67 5.37 9.47
CA SER A 276 17.28 5.58 9.87
C SER A 276 16.37 5.95 8.69
N GLY A 277 15.10 5.61 8.82
CA GLY A 277 14.12 5.83 7.77
C GLY A 277 12.84 5.03 7.98
N TRP A 278 12.21 4.63 6.87
CA TRP A 278 10.91 3.99 6.86
C TRP A 278 10.85 2.80 5.91
N ASP A 279 10.21 1.73 6.36
CA ASP A 279 9.73 0.68 5.50
C ASP A 279 8.23 0.89 5.22
N VAL A 280 7.89 1.05 3.94
CA VAL A 280 6.52 1.24 3.45
C VAL A 280 6.05 -0.07 2.84
N ILE A 281 5.07 -0.70 3.48
CA ILE A 281 4.48 -1.97 3.03
C ILE A 281 3.15 -1.67 2.36
N VAL A 282 2.99 -2.16 1.13
CA VAL A 282 1.82 -1.92 0.28
C VAL A 282 1.37 -3.21 -0.43
N PRO A 283 0.11 -3.30 -0.91
CA PRO A 283 -0.34 -4.41 -1.74
C PRO A 283 0.46 -4.51 -3.05
N ALA A 284 0.59 -5.73 -3.58
CA ALA A 284 1.40 -6.01 -4.78
C ALA A 284 1.05 -5.13 -5.99
N GLY A 285 -0.24 -4.88 -6.24
CA GLY A 285 -0.71 -4.08 -7.37
C GLY A 285 -0.37 -2.59 -7.32
N TRP A 286 0.07 -2.09 -6.16
CA TRP A 286 0.34 -0.68 -5.92
C TRP A 286 1.84 -0.33 -5.89
N GLY A 287 2.72 -1.30 -6.18
CA GLY A 287 4.17 -1.09 -6.18
C GLY A 287 4.63 0.08 -7.07
N MET A 288 4.25 0.06 -8.35
CA MET A 288 4.66 1.09 -9.31
C MET A 288 4.13 2.51 -9.01
N PRO A 289 2.83 2.70 -8.69
CA PRO A 289 2.31 4.00 -8.25
C PRO A 289 3.08 4.62 -7.08
N VAL A 290 3.33 3.81 -6.04
CA VAL A 290 4.06 4.25 -4.84
C VAL A 290 5.51 4.57 -5.18
N TRP A 291 6.17 3.70 -5.94
CA TRP A 291 7.52 3.91 -6.43
C TRP A 291 7.70 5.24 -7.17
N LEU A 292 6.83 5.51 -8.15
CA LEU A 292 6.87 6.76 -8.91
C LEU A 292 6.63 7.97 -8.01
N GLY A 293 5.66 7.89 -7.08
CA GLY A 293 5.39 8.95 -6.11
C GLY A 293 6.63 9.33 -5.30
N LEU A 294 7.40 8.35 -4.86
CA LEU A 294 8.65 8.57 -4.11
C LEU A 294 9.76 9.16 -4.99
N VAL A 295 9.98 8.60 -6.18
CA VAL A 295 11.07 9.02 -7.09
C VAL A 295 10.86 10.45 -7.58
N TYR A 296 9.61 10.83 -7.91
CA TYR A 296 9.27 12.19 -8.33
C TYR A 296 9.41 13.23 -7.22
N ARG A 297 9.45 12.82 -5.94
CA ARG A 297 9.79 13.67 -4.78
C ARG A 297 11.28 13.67 -4.43
N GLY A 298 12.11 13.10 -5.31
CA GLY A 298 13.57 13.20 -5.19
C GLY A 298 14.23 12.00 -4.53
N ALA A 299 13.46 10.95 -4.17
CA ALA A 299 14.06 9.69 -3.73
C ALA A 299 15.01 9.15 -4.81
N ARG A 300 16.17 8.66 -4.38
CA ARG A 300 17.14 7.99 -5.26
C ARG A 300 17.08 6.50 -4.98
N VAL A 301 17.22 5.72 -6.05
CA VAL A 301 17.12 4.27 -6.00
C VAL A 301 18.50 3.70 -5.78
N GLY A 302 18.64 2.87 -4.74
CA GLY A 302 19.80 2.02 -4.50
C GLY A 302 19.47 0.56 -4.78
N GLY A 303 20.49 -0.23 -5.10
CA GLY A 303 20.39 -1.67 -5.27
C GLY A 303 20.91 -2.44 -4.05
N LEU A 304 21.35 -3.67 -4.30
CA LEU A 304 21.90 -4.56 -3.26
C LEU A 304 23.16 -3.96 -2.62
N ARG A 305 24.07 -3.43 -3.44
CA ARG A 305 25.32 -2.81 -2.96
C ARG A 305 25.07 -1.66 -1.97
N GLU A 306 24.06 -0.83 -2.22
CA GLU A 306 23.70 0.26 -1.31
C GLU A 306 23.06 -0.29 -0.03
N THR A 307 22.32 -1.40 -0.11
CA THR A 307 21.73 -2.06 1.07
C THR A 307 22.81 -2.64 1.97
N GLU A 308 23.82 -3.31 1.42
CA GLU A 308 24.96 -3.87 2.16
C GLU A 308 25.79 -2.80 2.87
N ARG A 309 25.75 -1.54 2.41
CA ARG A 309 26.44 -0.41 3.06
C ARG A 309 25.64 0.25 4.18
N LEU A 310 24.36 -0.11 4.32
CA LEU A 310 23.46 0.42 5.34
C LEU A 310 23.29 -0.53 6.53
N THR A 311 23.70 -1.80 6.36
CA THR A 311 23.72 -2.85 7.38
C THR A 311 25.10 -3.00 7.98
#